data_AF-A0A4R5YGZ3-F1
#
_entry.id   AF-A0A4R5YGZ3-F1
#
_cell.length_a   1.000
_cell.length_b   1.000
_cell.length_c   1.000
_cell.angle_alpha   90.00
_cell.angle_beta   90.00
_cell.angle_gamma   90.00
#
_symmetry.space_group_name_H-M   'P 1'
#
loop_
_entity.id
_entity.type
_entity.pdbx_description
1 polymer ?
#
loop_
_entity_poly.entity_id
_entity_poly.type
_entity_poly.pdbx_seq_one_letter_code
_entity_poly.pdbx_strand_id
1 'polypeptide(L)'
;MTEETVQDAPAEAVPPAPEQAAPVAAAPRRRRAPKQDPLLVADVATARAGVEQIAEPSQIGTGHRVTVEEDRLVVHHFECTLPGYRGWNWFASLARAPRSKAVTVCEVGLLPGEDALLAPEWVPWSARVSAEEKAQEEQDRAEDEAGENAAAGAPEGSDGVSDGEPASGDRAEDRPVPPQEGEGL
;
A
#
# COMPACT_ATOMS: atom_id res chain seq x y z
N MET A 1 25.48 -26.33 -13.49
CA MET A 1 25.30 -24.97 -12.94
C MET A 1 25.91 -24.03 -13.95
N THR A 2 25.09 -23.52 -14.85
CA THR A 2 25.45 -22.53 -15.85
C THR A 2 24.69 -21.28 -15.47
N GLU A 3 25.40 -20.28 -14.95
CA GLU A 3 24.87 -18.94 -14.78
C GLU A 3 24.66 -18.35 -16.18
N GLU A 4 23.41 -18.09 -16.53
CA GLU A 4 23.04 -17.36 -17.74
C GLU A 4 23.04 -15.87 -17.41
N THR A 5 24.05 -15.17 -17.92
CA THR A 5 24.21 -13.73 -17.83
C THR A 5 23.13 -13.04 -18.67
N VAL A 6 22.16 -12.38 -18.01
CA VAL A 6 21.29 -11.38 -18.67
C VAL A 6 21.98 -10.03 -18.56
N GLN A 7 22.44 -9.54 -19.71
CA GLN A 7 22.98 -8.20 -19.91
C GLN A 7 21.88 -7.15 -19.69
N ASP A 8 22.12 -6.24 -18.75
CA ASP A 8 21.38 -4.98 -18.61
C ASP A 8 21.76 -4.07 -19.79
N ALA A 9 20.81 -3.89 -20.70
CA ALA A 9 20.90 -2.89 -21.76
C ALA A 9 20.49 -1.54 -21.18
N PRO A 10 21.11 -0.41 -21.58
CA PRO A 10 20.73 0.89 -21.05
C PRO A 10 19.27 1.15 -21.40
N ALA A 11 18.45 1.43 -20.39
CA ALA A 11 17.08 1.89 -20.57
C ALA A 11 17.13 3.29 -21.20
N GLU A 12 17.26 3.31 -22.52
CA GLU A 12 16.98 4.45 -23.38
C GLU A 12 15.65 5.04 -22.91
N ALA A 13 15.68 6.33 -22.57
CA ALA A 13 14.53 7.07 -22.07
C ALA A 13 13.33 6.79 -22.96
N VAL A 14 12.35 6.06 -22.41
CA VAL A 14 11.07 5.83 -23.08
C VAL A 14 10.53 7.21 -23.44
N PRO A 15 10.44 7.57 -24.75
CA PRO A 15 9.89 8.85 -25.13
C PRO A 15 8.49 8.95 -24.53
N PRO A 16 8.02 10.15 -24.13
CA PRO A 16 6.66 10.29 -23.64
C PRO A 16 5.75 9.68 -24.70
N ALA A 17 5.02 8.63 -24.31
CA ALA A 17 4.02 8.01 -25.16
C ALA A 17 3.17 9.15 -25.73
N PRO A 18 2.83 9.12 -27.04
CA PRO A 18 2.04 10.19 -27.63
C PRO A 18 0.83 10.41 -26.74
N GLU A 19 0.62 11.66 -26.33
CA GLU A 19 -0.56 12.08 -25.58
C GLU A 19 -1.76 11.66 -26.41
N GLN A 20 -2.30 10.48 -26.08
CA GLN A 20 -3.47 9.92 -26.70
C GLN A 20 -4.59 10.87 -26.31
N ALA A 21 -4.94 11.75 -27.24
CA ALA A 21 -6.07 12.64 -27.11
C ALA A 21 -7.24 11.79 -26.63
N ALA A 22 -7.64 12.02 -25.37
CA ALA A 22 -8.75 11.32 -24.75
C ALA A 22 -9.94 11.38 -25.73
N PRO A 23 -10.63 10.25 -25.98
CA PRO A 23 -11.77 10.26 -26.88
C PRO A 23 -12.73 11.34 -26.39
N VAL A 24 -13.09 12.28 -27.28
CA VAL A 24 -14.01 13.37 -26.97
C VAL A 24 -15.28 12.73 -26.45
N ALA A 25 -15.48 12.81 -25.13
CA ALA A 25 -16.57 12.11 -24.46
C ALA A 25 -17.89 12.58 -25.09
N ALA A 26 -18.68 11.64 -25.59
CA ALA A 26 -20.02 11.92 -26.07
C ALA A 26 -20.78 12.68 -24.97
N ALA A 27 -21.47 13.75 -25.34
CA ALA A 27 -22.21 14.58 -24.38
C ALA A 27 -23.10 13.68 -23.50
N PRO A 28 -23.06 13.84 -22.16
CA PRO A 28 -23.75 12.94 -21.26
C PRO A 28 -25.25 12.97 -21.57
N ARG A 29 -25.82 11.82 -21.90
CA ARG A 29 -27.27 11.69 -22.03
C ARG A 29 -27.87 12.08 -20.69
N ARG A 30 -28.81 13.04 -20.70
CA ARG A 30 -29.52 13.46 -19.48
C ARG A 30 -30.22 12.24 -18.89
N ARG A 31 -29.67 11.69 -17.81
CA ARG A 31 -30.31 10.66 -17.00
C ARG A 31 -31.42 11.33 -16.19
N ARG A 32 -32.57 10.68 -16.10
CA ARG A 32 -33.65 11.10 -15.19
C ARG A 32 -33.14 10.95 -13.75
N ALA A 33 -33.54 11.86 -12.86
CA ALA A 33 -33.26 11.72 -11.45
C ALA A 33 -33.83 10.40 -10.89
N PRO A 34 -33.06 9.67 -10.05
CA PRO A 34 -33.51 8.41 -9.48
C PRO A 34 -34.68 8.64 -8.51
N LYS A 35 -35.59 7.68 -8.48
CA LYS A 35 -36.72 7.66 -7.56
C LYS A 35 -36.29 7.00 -6.27
N GLN A 36 -36.55 7.66 -5.15
CA GLN A 36 -36.34 7.10 -3.82
C GLN A 36 -37.23 5.86 -3.61
N ASP A 37 -36.63 4.70 -3.31
CA ASP A 37 -37.34 3.50 -2.84
C ASP A 37 -37.59 3.63 -1.32
N PRO A 38 -38.85 3.79 -0.88
CA PRO A 38 -39.15 4.02 0.54
C PRO A 38 -38.75 2.86 1.45
N LEU A 39 -38.70 1.63 0.91
CA LEU A 39 -38.31 0.46 1.70
C LEU A 39 -36.82 0.45 1.99
N LEU A 40 -35.99 0.85 1.01
CA LEU A 40 -34.55 0.99 1.24
C LEU A 40 -34.29 2.10 2.25
N VAL A 41 -34.87 3.28 2.04
CA VAL A 41 -34.62 4.44 2.93
C VAL A 41 -35.04 4.19 4.37
N ALA A 42 -36.12 3.43 4.59
CA ALA A 42 -36.60 3.12 5.93
C ALA A 42 -35.79 2.03 6.65
N ASP A 43 -35.05 1.18 5.93
CA ASP A 43 -34.38 0.00 6.50
C ASP A 43 -32.99 0.33 7.08
N VAL A 44 -32.97 1.27 8.01
CA VAL A 44 -31.76 1.69 8.75
C VAL A 44 -31.19 0.52 9.55
N ALA A 45 -32.03 -0.39 10.04
CA ALA A 45 -31.62 -1.55 10.81
C ALA A 45 -30.74 -2.50 9.98
N THR A 46 -31.15 -2.83 8.75
CA THR A 46 -30.36 -3.68 7.85
C THR A 46 -29.04 -3.00 7.47
N ALA A 47 -29.07 -1.70 7.17
CA ALA A 47 -27.85 -0.93 6.90
C ALA A 47 -26.88 -0.95 8.10
N ARG A 48 -27.37 -0.66 9.29
CA ARG A 48 -26.57 -0.64 10.52
C ARG A 48 -26.00 -2.01 10.83
N ALA A 49 -26.82 -3.06 10.76
CA ALA A 49 -26.38 -4.44 10.96
C ALA A 49 -25.30 -4.87 9.96
N GLY A 50 -25.32 -4.34 8.72
CA GLY A 50 -24.25 -4.54 7.76
C GLY A 50 -22.92 -3.92 8.21
N VAL A 51 -22.95 -2.66 8.67
CA VAL A 51 -21.74 -1.97 9.17
C VAL A 51 -21.18 -2.64 10.42
N GLU A 52 -22.06 -3.09 11.32
CA GLU A 52 -21.69 -3.80 12.57
C GLU A 52 -20.96 -5.14 12.32
N GLN A 53 -20.90 -5.64 11.08
CA GLN A 53 -20.07 -6.80 10.74
C GLN A 53 -18.57 -6.48 10.70
N ILE A 54 -18.20 -5.22 10.50
CA ILE A 54 -16.80 -4.76 10.36
C ILE A 54 -16.42 -3.68 11.36
N ALA A 55 -17.37 -3.16 12.13
CA ALA A 55 -17.19 -2.08 13.07
C ALA A 55 -17.84 -2.42 14.41
N GLU A 56 -17.21 -2.00 15.50
CA GLU A 56 -17.81 -2.10 16.83
C GLU A 56 -18.99 -1.12 16.97
N PRO A 57 -20.06 -1.46 17.72
CA PRO A 57 -21.21 -0.57 17.88
C PRO A 57 -20.85 0.82 18.46
N SER A 58 -19.77 0.91 19.24
CA SER A 58 -19.24 2.16 19.81
C SER A 58 -18.57 3.07 18.77
N GLN A 59 -18.20 2.52 17.61
CA GLN A 59 -17.56 3.23 16.50
C GLN A 59 -18.56 3.84 15.52
N ILE A 60 -19.86 3.51 15.67
CA ILE A 60 -20.96 3.99 14.85
C ILE A 60 -21.73 5.04 15.65
N GLY A 61 -21.60 6.30 15.22
CA GLY A 61 -22.23 7.45 15.85
C GLY A 61 -23.74 7.51 15.66
N THR A 62 -24.33 8.62 16.11
CA THR A 62 -25.78 8.83 16.06
C THR A 62 -26.23 9.54 14.79
N GLY A 63 -25.32 10.29 14.14
CA GLY A 63 -25.59 10.92 12.86
C GLY A 63 -25.93 9.88 11.79
N HIS A 64 -27.03 10.10 11.07
CA HIS A 64 -27.49 9.25 9.97
C HIS A 64 -28.00 10.10 8.81
N ARG A 65 -27.58 9.73 7.59
CA ARG A 65 -28.02 10.33 6.32
C ARG A 65 -28.26 9.22 5.31
N VAL A 66 -29.12 9.51 4.33
CA VAL A 66 -29.38 8.61 3.21
C VAL A 66 -29.16 9.35 1.89
N THR A 67 -28.50 8.67 0.94
CA THR A 67 -28.28 9.15 -0.43
C THR A 67 -28.90 8.15 -1.41
N VAL A 68 -29.64 8.66 -2.41
CA VAL A 68 -30.25 7.82 -3.46
C VAL A 68 -29.31 7.80 -4.66
N GLU A 69 -28.73 6.64 -4.94
CA GLU A 69 -27.84 6.45 -6.10
C GLU A 69 -28.65 6.08 -7.35
N GLU A 70 -29.57 5.12 -7.22
CA GLU A 70 -30.44 4.66 -8.31
C GLU A 70 -31.83 4.27 -7.78
N ASP A 71 -32.80 4.00 -8.67
CA ASP A 71 -34.20 3.67 -8.34
C ASP A 71 -34.39 2.52 -7.30
N ARG A 72 -33.38 1.66 -7.13
CA ARG A 72 -33.36 0.53 -6.18
C ARG A 72 -32.00 0.35 -5.52
N LEU A 73 -31.23 1.43 -5.40
CA LEU A 73 -29.92 1.46 -4.77
C LEU A 73 -29.80 2.74 -3.94
N VAL A 74 -29.58 2.57 -2.65
CA VAL A 74 -29.53 3.66 -1.67
C VAL A 74 -28.33 3.43 -0.76
N VAL A 75 -27.63 4.49 -0.39
CA VAL A 75 -26.51 4.43 0.56
C VAL A 75 -26.94 5.07 1.88
N HIS A 76 -26.84 4.30 2.96
CA HIS A 76 -26.99 4.80 4.32
C HIS A 76 -25.61 5.18 4.84
N HIS A 77 -25.48 6.40 5.35
CA HIS A 77 -24.26 6.90 5.97
C HIS A 77 -24.49 7.05 7.46
N PHE A 78 -23.53 6.60 8.27
CA PHE A 78 -23.51 6.78 9.71
C PHE A 78 -22.24 7.50 10.11
N GLU A 79 -22.35 8.40 11.09
CA GLU A 79 -21.19 9.08 11.67
C GLU A 79 -20.13 8.06 12.14
N CYS A 80 -18.85 8.32 11.84
CA CYS A 80 -17.74 7.54 12.37
C CYS A 80 -17.16 8.18 13.63
N THR A 81 -17.06 7.42 14.71
CA THR A 81 -16.48 7.88 16.00
C THR A 81 -15.10 7.28 16.28
N LEU A 82 -14.49 6.60 15.30
CA LEU A 82 -13.13 6.09 15.42
C LEU A 82 -12.10 7.22 15.61
N PRO A 83 -11.18 7.10 16.59
CA PRO A 83 -10.04 7.99 16.69
C PRO A 83 -9.22 8.01 15.38
N GLY A 84 -8.88 9.20 14.90
CA GLY A 84 -8.15 9.39 13.63
C GLY A 84 -9.02 9.50 12.38
N TYR A 85 -10.31 9.12 12.45
CA TYR A 85 -11.26 9.18 11.32
C TYR A 85 -12.28 10.31 11.48
N ARG A 86 -11.86 11.44 12.04
CA ARG A 86 -12.74 12.61 12.21
C ARG A 86 -13.35 13.02 10.87
N GLY A 87 -14.66 13.20 10.84
CA GLY A 87 -15.40 13.63 9.64
C GLY A 87 -15.64 12.52 8.62
N TRP A 88 -15.18 11.30 8.87
CA TRP A 88 -15.52 10.13 8.04
C TRP A 88 -16.89 9.58 8.41
N ASN A 89 -17.48 8.83 7.49
CA ASN A 89 -18.75 8.15 7.68
C ASN A 89 -18.59 6.67 7.36
N TRP A 90 -19.17 5.82 8.21
CA TRP A 90 -19.52 4.48 7.79
C TRP A 90 -20.59 4.55 6.71
N PHE A 91 -20.57 3.61 5.78
CA PHE A 91 -21.64 3.48 4.81
C PHE A 91 -22.08 2.02 4.66
N ALA A 92 -23.35 1.86 4.28
CA ALA A 92 -23.90 0.61 3.78
C ALA A 92 -24.77 0.91 2.56
N SER A 93 -24.44 0.33 1.41
CA SER A 93 -25.29 0.41 0.23
C SER A 93 -26.32 -0.71 0.29
N LEU A 94 -27.60 -0.36 0.17
CA LEU A 94 -28.73 -1.28 0.15
C LEU A 94 -29.35 -1.32 -1.24
N ALA A 95 -29.68 -2.54 -1.68
CA ALA A 95 -30.38 -2.76 -2.94
C ALA A 95 -31.56 -3.71 -2.79
N ARG A 96 -32.42 -3.71 -3.81
CA ARG A 96 -33.59 -4.60 -3.92
C ARG A 96 -33.73 -5.17 -5.32
N ALA A 97 -33.84 -6.49 -5.41
CA ALA A 97 -34.16 -7.16 -6.67
C ALA A 97 -35.55 -6.73 -7.21
N PRO A 98 -35.77 -6.74 -8.54
CA PRO A 98 -37.07 -6.50 -9.16
C PRO A 98 -38.21 -7.32 -8.51
N ARG A 99 -39.32 -6.66 -8.18
CA ARG A 99 -40.52 -7.24 -7.52
C ARG A 99 -40.30 -7.85 -6.12
N SER A 100 -39.07 -7.91 -5.60
CA SER A 100 -38.80 -8.39 -4.25
C SER A 100 -39.23 -7.37 -3.20
N LYS A 101 -39.53 -7.86 -1.99
CA LYS A 101 -39.62 -7.04 -0.78
C LYS A 101 -38.35 -7.04 0.07
N ALA A 102 -37.46 -8.01 -0.17
CA ALA A 102 -36.23 -8.20 0.60
C ALA A 102 -35.18 -7.15 0.26
N VAL A 103 -34.66 -6.51 1.30
CA VAL A 103 -33.53 -5.56 1.25
C VAL A 103 -32.24 -6.34 1.43
N THR A 104 -31.22 -6.02 0.64
CA THR A 104 -29.90 -6.68 0.70
C THR A 104 -28.79 -5.64 0.80
N VAL A 105 -27.79 -5.91 1.62
CA VAL A 105 -26.54 -5.12 1.66
C VAL A 105 -25.65 -5.53 0.49
N CYS A 106 -25.14 -4.56 -0.27
CA CYS A 106 -24.19 -4.82 -1.35
C CYS A 106 -22.74 -4.66 -0.89
N GLU A 107 -22.45 -3.60 -0.14
CA GLU A 107 -21.13 -3.27 0.39
C GLU A 107 -21.27 -2.40 1.63
N VAL A 108 -20.22 -2.42 2.44
CA VAL A 108 -20.05 -1.61 3.65
C VAL A 108 -18.61 -1.13 3.73
N GLY A 109 -18.38 0.02 4.35
CA GLY A 109 -17.03 0.53 4.53
C GLY A 109 -17.01 1.93 5.12
N LEU A 110 -15.88 2.62 4.92
CA LEU A 110 -15.67 3.99 5.36
C LEU A 110 -15.47 4.91 4.15
N LEU A 111 -16.10 6.08 4.18
CA LEU A 111 -15.90 7.14 3.20
C LEU A 111 -15.60 8.46 3.91
N PRO A 112 -14.73 9.30 3.32
CA PRO A 112 -14.54 10.66 3.84
C PRO A 112 -15.83 11.46 3.67
N GLY A 113 -16.26 12.14 4.74
CA GLY A 113 -17.31 13.15 4.69
C GLY A 113 -16.76 14.55 4.40
N GLU A 114 -17.63 15.56 4.51
CA GLU A 114 -17.30 16.96 4.21
C GLU A 114 -16.19 17.52 5.12
N ASP A 115 -16.13 17.05 6.37
CA ASP A 115 -15.14 17.48 7.37
C ASP A 115 -13.95 16.51 7.52
N ALA A 116 -13.81 15.55 6.60
CA ALA A 116 -12.75 14.55 6.68
C ALA A 116 -11.38 15.15 6.37
N LEU A 117 -10.38 14.80 7.18
CA LEU A 117 -8.98 15.07 6.86
C LEU A 117 -8.55 14.12 5.75
N LEU A 118 -8.34 14.66 4.55
CA LEU A 118 -7.90 13.90 3.39
C LEU A 118 -6.37 13.77 3.36
N ALA A 119 -5.91 12.69 2.75
CA ALA A 119 -4.49 12.51 2.46
C ALA A 119 -3.99 13.63 1.52
N PRO A 120 -2.71 14.03 1.63
CA PRO A 120 -2.08 14.91 0.65
C PRO A 120 -2.02 14.22 -0.73
N GLU A 121 -1.75 15.03 -1.75
CA GLU A 121 -1.52 14.52 -3.11
C GLU A 121 -0.41 13.47 -3.13
N TRP A 122 -0.59 12.43 -3.93
CA TRP A 122 0.37 11.34 -3.96
C TRP A 122 1.66 11.78 -4.66
N VAL A 123 2.79 11.54 -4.00
CA VAL A 123 4.12 11.80 -4.56
C VAL A 123 4.71 10.48 -5.08
N PRO A 124 5.24 10.43 -6.33
CA PRO A 124 5.95 9.26 -6.85
C PRO A 124 7.10 8.81 -5.96
N TRP A 125 7.31 7.50 -5.85
CA TRP A 125 8.35 6.95 -4.98
C TRP A 125 9.75 7.54 -5.27
N SER A 126 10.15 7.68 -6.54
CA SER A 126 11.42 8.29 -6.95
C SER A 126 11.62 9.74 -6.49
N ALA A 127 10.50 10.44 -6.24
CA ALA A 127 10.49 11.80 -5.71
C ALA A 127 10.38 11.86 -4.17
N ARG A 128 10.16 10.72 -3.50
CA ARG A 128 10.18 10.63 -2.02
C ARG A 128 11.59 10.43 -1.46
N VAL A 129 12.47 9.80 -2.24
CA VAL A 129 13.88 9.60 -1.84
C VAL A 129 14.52 10.96 -1.61
N SER A 130 15.05 11.15 -0.41
CA SER A 130 15.70 12.40 -0.01
C SER A 130 16.98 12.64 -0.82
N ALA A 131 17.42 13.90 -0.86
CA ALA A 131 18.69 14.23 -1.51
C ALA A 131 19.88 13.53 -0.83
N GLU A 132 19.79 13.30 0.48
CA GLU A 132 20.82 12.62 1.27
C GLU A 132 20.90 11.13 0.92
N GLU A 133 19.75 10.43 0.86
CA GLU A 133 19.70 9.03 0.45
C GLU A 133 20.21 8.86 -0.99
N LYS A 134 19.89 9.78 -1.90
CA LYS A 134 20.43 9.77 -3.28
C LYS A 134 21.95 9.95 -3.30
N ALA A 135 22.47 10.88 -2.50
CA ALA A 135 23.90 11.14 -2.42
C ALA A 135 24.66 9.96 -1.80
N GLN A 136 24.06 9.27 -0.82
CA GLN A 136 24.61 8.06 -0.23
C GLN A 136 24.68 6.93 -1.27
N GLU A 137 23.61 6.70 -2.04
CA GLU A 137 23.60 5.72 -3.12
C GLU A 137 24.66 6.01 -4.20
N GLU A 138 24.90 7.30 -4.52
CA GLU A 138 25.96 7.72 -5.43
C GLU A 138 27.36 7.46 -4.85
N GLN A 139 27.55 7.67 -3.54
CA GLN A 139 28.82 7.38 -2.84
C GLN A 139 29.08 5.88 -2.77
N ASP A 140 28.10 5.08 -2.35
CA ASP A 140 28.21 3.62 -2.26
C ASP A 140 28.56 3.02 -3.63
N ARG A 141 27.90 3.50 -4.70
CA ARG A 141 28.21 3.09 -6.07
C ARG A 141 29.64 3.46 -6.48
N ALA A 142 30.11 4.65 -6.10
CA ALA A 142 31.47 5.09 -6.39
C ALA A 142 32.53 4.27 -5.62
N GLU A 143 32.23 3.86 -4.38
CA GLU A 143 33.09 2.99 -3.58
C GLU A 143 33.18 1.58 -4.15
N ASP A 144 32.06 1.00 -4.58
CA ASP A 144 32.02 -0.31 -5.26
C ASP A 144 32.80 -0.29 -6.59
N GLU A 145 32.60 0.73 -7.43
CA GLU A 145 33.35 0.92 -8.68
C GLU A 145 34.85 1.10 -8.44
N ALA A 146 35.23 1.81 -7.37
CA ALA A 146 36.63 1.96 -6.97
C ALA A 146 37.24 0.63 -6.49
N GLY A 147 36.46 -0.19 -5.78
CA GLY A 147 36.85 -1.54 -5.36
C GLY A 147 37.08 -2.49 -6.54
N GLU A 148 36.20 -2.47 -7.55
CA GLU A 148 36.34 -3.28 -8.76
C GLU A 148 37.55 -2.88 -9.61
N ASN A 149 37.80 -1.58 -9.79
CA ASN A 149 38.96 -1.08 -10.53
C ASN A 149 40.29 -1.41 -9.82
N ALA A 150 40.31 -1.35 -8.49
CA ALA A 150 41.49 -1.75 -7.70
C ALA A 150 41.79 -3.26 -7.81
N ALA A 151 40.77 -4.11 -7.90
CA ALA A 151 40.93 -5.55 -8.11
C ALA A 151 41.42 -5.91 -9.54
N ALA A 152 40.98 -5.17 -10.56
CA ALA A 152 41.42 -5.34 -11.95
C ALA A 152 42.85 -4.84 -12.23
N GLY A 153 43.43 -4.05 -11.32
CA GLY A 153 44.79 -3.48 -11.42
C GLY A 153 45.90 -4.29 -10.75
N ALA A 154 45.62 -5.46 -10.16
CA ALA A 154 46.64 -6.31 -9.58
C ALA A 154 47.45 -7.04 -10.69
N PRO A 155 48.79 -6.87 -10.78
CA PRO A 155 49.58 -7.63 -11.74
C PRO A 155 49.56 -9.13 -11.36
N GLU A 156 49.01 -9.96 -12.24
CA GLU A 156 49.25 -11.41 -12.21
C GLU A 156 50.74 -11.68 -12.47
N GLY A 157 51.46 -12.16 -11.46
CA GLY A 157 52.80 -12.68 -11.66
C GLY A 157 53.66 -12.72 -10.41
N SER A 158 53.55 -13.80 -9.65
CA SER A 158 54.68 -14.46 -8.99
C SER A 158 54.22 -15.76 -8.34
N ASP A 159 54.24 -16.85 -9.13
CA ASP A 159 54.33 -18.20 -8.60
C ASP A 159 55.63 -18.33 -7.79
N GLY A 160 55.53 -18.15 -6.48
CA GLY A 160 56.61 -18.38 -5.52
C GLY A 160 56.23 -19.54 -4.61
N VAL A 161 56.48 -20.76 -5.08
CA VAL A 161 56.43 -21.95 -4.22
C VAL A 161 57.50 -21.80 -3.14
N SER A 162 57.11 -21.72 -1.88
CA SER A 162 58.01 -21.90 -0.74
C SER A 162 57.37 -22.88 0.22
N ASP A 163 57.76 -24.15 0.08
CA ASP A 163 57.63 -25.15 1.13
C ASP A 163 58.35 -24.67 2.40
N GLY A 164 57.66 -24.71 3.54
CA GLY A 164 58.24 -24.39 4.83
C GLY A 164 57.25 -24.41 6.01
N GLU A 165 56.81 -25.61 6.41
CA GLU A 165 56.27 -25.88 7.75
C GLU A 165 57.29 -26.73 8.54
N PRO A 166 57.20 -26.92 9.87
CA PRO A 166 56.39 -26.20 10.88
C PRO A 166 57.16 -25.89 12.20
N ALA A 167 56.60 -25.05 13.08
CA ALA A 167 56.78 -25.22 14.52
C ALA A 167 55.63 -24.62 15.35
N SER A 168 54.83 -25.54 15.89
CA SER A 168 54.04 -25.55 17.12
C SER A 168 54.12 -24.36 18.08
N GLY A 169 52.94 -23.90 18.53
CA GLY A 169 52.76 -22.98 19.65
C GLY A 169 51.29 -22.90 20.09
N ASP A 170 50.89 -23.89 20.87
CA ASP A 170 49.66 -24.02 21.66
C ASP A 170 49.28 -22.72 22.42
N ARG A 171 47.98 -22.34 22.43
CA ARG A 171 47.15 -22.24 23.66
C ARG A 171 45.77 -21.61 23.38
N ALA A 172 44.75 -22.38 23.75
CA ALA A 172 43.33 -22.00 23.80
C ALA A 172 43.02 -20.97 24.90
N GLU A 173 41.96 -20.19 24.70
CA GLU A 173 41.02 -19.64 25.71
C GLU A 173 39.94 -18.85 24.93
N ASP A 174 38.84 -19.49 24.55
CA ASP A 174 37.60 -19.61 25.32
C ASP A 174 37.09 -18.25 25.83
N ARG A 175 36.18 -17.63 25.07
CA ARG A 175 35.46 -16.42 25.50
C ARG A 175 34.00 -16.80 25.74
N PRO A 176 33.45 -16.54 26.94
CA PRO A 176 32.18 -17.11 27.38
C PRO A 176 30.98 -16.50 26.63
N VAL A 177 30.02 -17.37 26.33
CA VAL A 177 28.66 -17.02 25.86
C VAL A 177 27.88 -16.43 27.04
N PRO A 178 27.22 -15.25 26.90
CA PRO A 178 26.32 -14.76 27.93
C PRO A 178 25.06 -15.64 28.02
N PRO A 179 24.53 -15.92 29.23
CA PRO A 179 23.36 -16.77 29.39
C PRO A 179 22.11 -16.09 28.80
N GLN A 180 21.37 -16.87 28.02
CA GLN A 180 20.01 -16.57 27.60
C GLN A 180 19.11 -17.08 28.73
N GLU A 181 18.47 -16.19 29.49
CA GLU A 181 17.39 -16.58 30.39
C GLU A 181 16.05 -16.20 29.76
N GLY A 182 15.36 -17.24 29.29
CA GLY A 182 13.94 -17.22 29.06
C GLY A 182 13.19 -17.68 30.31
N GLU A 183 12.01 -17.07 30.46
CA GLU A 183 10.76 -17.62 31.02
C GLU A 183 10.60 -17.74 32.54
N GLY A 184 9.51 -17.15 33.05
CA GLY A 184 8.81 -17.65 34.22
C GLY A 184 8.32 -16.60 35.21
N LEU A 185 7.16 -15.98 34.96
CA LEU A 185 5.91 -16.22 35.72
C LEU A 185 4.72 -15.54 35.04
#